data_AF-A0A9D4JPH2-F1
#
_entry.id   AF-A0A9D4JPH2-F1
#
_cell.length_a   1.000
_cell.length_b   1.000
_cell.length_c   1.000
_cell.angle_alpha   90.00
_cell.angle_beta   90.00
_cell.angle_gamma   90.00
#
_symmetry.space_group_name_H-M   'P 1'
#
loop_
_entity.id
_entity.type
_entity.pdbx_description
1 polymer ?
#
loop_
_entity_poly.entity_id
_entity_poly.type
_entity_poly.pdbx_seq_one_letter_code
_entity_poly.pdbx_strand_id
1 'polypeptide(L)'
;MDSKDMETILSFFRDRNPFDSTETKLRNIESGVTADESTNPECALAIGKSILQGMCGIPQNRFTFKRSLQAVPLKEKSFVKLDDEGLQIDTQLLFQRLTTAAEVH
;
A
#
# COMPACT_ATOMS: atom_id res chain seq x y z
N MET A 1 30.46 4.70 1.84
CA MET A 1 29.17 5.40 1.89
C MET A 1 29.46 6.79 2.40
N ASP A 2 29.23 7.80 1.57
CA ASP A 2 29.52 9.19 1.93
C ASP A 2 28.35 9.82 2.73
N SER A 3 28.53 11.03 3.27
CA SER A 3 27.48 11.73 4.03
C SER A 3 26.22 12.02 3.21
N LYS A 4 26.37 12.16 1.89
CA LYS A 4 25.31 12.52 0.95
C LYS A 4 24.45 11.31 0.59
N ASP A 5 25.06 10.13 0.50
CA ASP A 5 24.35 8.85 0.37
C ASP A 5 23.42 8.64 1.59
N MET A 6 23.93 8.90 2.79
CA MET A 6 23.13 8.76 4.03
C MET A 6 21.96 9.74 4.07
N GLU A 7 22.18 11.02 3.74
CA GLU A 7 21.11 12.01 3.67
C GLU A 7 20.04 11.64 2.64
N THR A 8 20.45 11.09 1.49
CA THR A 8 19.52 10.64 0.45
C THR A 8 18.62 9.51 0.99
N ILE A 9 19.19 8.53 1.67
CA ILE A 9 18.44 7.42 2.28
C ILE A 9 17.51 7.92 3.41
N LEU A 10 18.00 8.82 4.27
CA LEU A 10 17.19 9.37 5.36
C LEU A 10 16.02 10.21 4.83
N SER A 11 16.24 11.00 3.77
CA SER A 11 15.17 11.76 3.13
C SER A 11 14.11 10.85 2.52
N PHE A 12 14.53 9.75 1.86
CA PHE A 12 13.64 8.73 1.32
C PHE A 12 12.76 8.10 2.40
N PHE A 13 13.33 7.75 3.55
CA PHE A 13 12.60 7.17 4.68
C PHE A 13 11.66 8.17 5.37
N ARG A 14 12.08 9.43 5.54
CA ARG A 14 11.22 10.48 6.14
C ARG A 14 9.97 10.74 5.30
N ASP A 15 10.12 10.85 3.99
CA ASP A 15 9.01 11.08 3.05
C ASP A 15 8.00 9.90 2.99
N ARG A 16 8.43 8.71 3.40
CA ARG A 16 7.62 7.47 3.37
C ARG A 16 7.35 6.91 4.76
N ASN A 17 7.48 7.73 5.79
CA ASN A 17 7.31 7.29 7.17
C ASN A 17 5.85 6.85 7.42
N PRO A 18 5.58 5.55 7.66
CA PRO A 18 4.21 5.08 7.88
C PRO A 18 3.67 5.46 9.28
N PHE A 19 4.50 6.06 10.13
CA PHE A 19 4.15 6.48 11.49
C PHE A 19 3.90 7.98 11.63
N ASP A 20 3.94 8.74 10.53
CA ASP A 20 3.61 10.16 10.56
C ASP A 20 2.11 10.35 10.81
N SER A 21 1.77 10.84 12.00
CA SER A 21 0.38 11.07 12.42
C SER A 21 -0.26 12.27 11.72
N THR A 22 0.51 13.08 10.99
CA THR A 22 0.02 14.20 10.19
C THR A 22 -0.42 13.78 8.78
N GLU A 23 0.04 12.61 8.31
CA GLU A 23 -0.36 12.08 7.01
C GLU A 23 -1.79 11.53 7.08
N THR A 24 -2.63 11.98 6.15
CA THR A 24 -4.07 11.64 6.13
C THR A 24 -4.42 10.72 4.98
N LYS A 25 -3.49 10.50 4.05
CA LYS A 25 -3.70 9.66 2.88
C LYS A 25 -2.81 8.42 2.94
N LEU A 26 -3.39 7.29 2.56
CA LEU A 26 -2.64 6.05 2.40
C LEU A 26 -1.53 6.27 1.35
N ARG A 27 -0.30 5.84 1.65
CA ARG A 27 0.85 5.95 0.75
C ARG A 27 1.57 4.63 0.65
N ASN A 28 1.96 4.26 -0.57
CA ASN A 28 2.76 3.08 -0.81
C ASN A 28 4.20 3.33 -0.32
N ILE A 29 4.69 2.49 0.59
CA ILE A 29 6.03 2.63 1.19
C ILE A 29 7.18 2.36 0.21
N GLU A 30 6.94 1.60 -0.85
CA GLU A 30 7.94 1.25 -1.86
C GLU A 30 8.01 2.33 -2.94
N SER A 31 6.88 2.62 -3.57
CA SER A 31 6.79 3.52 -4.72
C SER A 31 6.55 4.99 -4.34
N GLY A 32 6.13 5.27 -3.11
CA GLY A 32 5.72 6.61 -2.66
C GLY A 32 4.38 7.09 -3.23
N VAL A 33 3.65 6.25 -3.98
CA VAL A 33 2.35 6.59 -4.59
C VAL A 33 1.32 6.83 -3.49
N THR A 34 0.75 8.03 -3.47
CA THR A 34 -0.38 8.39 -2.59
C THR A 34 -1.70 7.88 -3.18
N ALA A 35 -2.56 7.38 -2.31
CA ALA A 35 -3.93 7.01 -2.60
C ALA A 35 -4.72 8.17 -3.21
N ASP A 36 -5.48 7.86 -4.25
CA ASP A 36 -6.54 8.73 -4.74
C ASP A 36 -7.84 8.47 -3.97
N GLU A 37 -8.82 9.35 -4.14
CA GLU A 37 -10.11 9.28 -3.43
C GLU A 37 -10.93 8.03 -3.77
N SER A 38 -10.58 7.31 -4.84
CA SER A 38 -11.27 6.09 -5.25
C SER A 38 -10.67 4.84 -4.63
N THR A 39 -9.43 4.90 -4.14
CA THR A 39 -8.77 3.78 -3.46
C THR A 39 -9.27 3.62 -2.04
N ASN A 40 -9.53 2.37 -1.63
CA ASN A 40 -10.02 2.04 -0.29
C ASN A 40 -9.60 0.64 0.20
N PRO A 41 -8.31 0.26 0.06
CA PRO A 41 -7.85 -1.08 0.45
C PRO A 41 -8.03 -1.36 1.95
N GLU A 42 -7.99 -0.34 2.81
CA GLU A 42 -8.24 -0.44 4.25
C GLU A 42 -9.68 -0.87 4.57
N CYS A 43 -10.62 -0.60 3.65
CA CYS A 43 -12.02 -0.97 3.79
C CYS A 43 -12.34 -2.40 3.31
N ALA A 44 -11.34 -3.17 2.84
CA ALA A 44 -11.56 -4.47 2.18
C ALA A 44 -12.39 -5.46 3.02
N LEU A 45 -12.15 -5.54 4.33
CA LEU A 45 -12.92 -6.41 5.22
C LEU A 45 -14.39 -5.98 5.32
N ALA A 46 -14.65 -4.68 5.49
CA ALA A 46 -16.00 -4.14 5.60
C ALA A 46 -16.77 -4.35 4.29
N ILE A 47 -16.15 -4.04 3.16
CA ILE A 47 -16.70 -4.26 1.82
C ILE A 47 -17.01 -5.74 1.59
N GLY A 48 -16.08 -6.63 1.93
CA GLY A 48 -16.29 -8.08 1.83
C GLY A 48 -17.49 -8.56 2.65
N LYS A 49 -17.65 -8.06 3.88
CA LYS A 49 -18.82 -8.34 4.71
C LYS A 49 -20.12 -7.84 4.07
N SER A 50 -20.13 -6.64 3.50
CA SER A 50 -21.30 -6.10 2.78
C SER A 50 -21.67 -6.93 1.56
N ILE A 51 -20.69 -7.43 0.80
CA ILE A 51 -20.92 -8.37 -0.30
C ILE A 51 -21.60 -9.65 0.22
N LEU A 52 -21.06 -10.25 1.29
CA LEU A 52 -21.63 -11.47 1.88
C LEU A 52 -23.06 -11.26 2.39
N GLN A 53 -23.33 -10.12 3.04
CA GLN A 53 -24.70 -9.76 3.45
C GLN A 53 -25.64 -9.63 2.25
N GLY A 54 -25.16 -9.05 1.14
CA GLY A 54 -25.92 -8.96 -0.11
C GLY A 54 -26.19 -10.31 -0.77
N MET A 55 -25.47 -11.38 -0.39
CA MET A 55 -25.74 -12.74 -0.86
C MET A 55 -26.83 -13.44 -0.05
N CYS A 56 -27.12 -12.99 1.18
CA CYS A 56 -28.12 -13.62 2.04
C CYS A 56 -29.50 -13.61 1.38
N GLY A 57 -30.10 -14.79 1.25
CA GLY A 57 -31.42 -14.95 0.63
C GLY A 57 -31.42 -14.90 -0.91
N ILE A 58 -30.27 -14.72 -1.56
CA ILE A 58 -30.13 -14.77 -3.01
C ILE A 58 -29.72 -16.18 -3.44
N PRO A 59 -30.44 -16.82 -4.39
CA PRO A 59 -30.01 -18.08 -4.98
C PRO A 59 -28.62 -17.97 -5.61
N GLN A 60 -27.80 -19.02 -5.49
CA GLN A 60 -26.41 -19.00 -5.94
C GLN A 60 -26.23 -18.60 -7.40
N ASN A 61 -27.17 -18.97 -8.28
CA ASN A 61 -27.14 -18.65 -9.70
C ASN A 61 -27.64 -17.23 -10.05
N ARG A 62 -28.13 -16.46 -9.07
CA ARG A 62 -28.63 -15.09 -9.26
C ARG A 62 -27.70 -14.02 -8.73
N PHE A 63 -26.75 -14.38 -7.86
CA PHE A 63 -25.76 -13.42 -7.40
C PHE A 63 -24.61 -13.33 -8.40
N THR A 64 -24.17 -12.11 -8.71
CA THR A 64 -23.01 -11.87 -9.58
C THR A 64 -22.04 -10.93 -8.88
N PHE A 65 -20.80 -11.38 -8.72
CA PHE A 65 -19.73 -10.54 -8.21
C PHE A 65 -19.38 -9.48 -9.26
N LYS A 66 -19.59 -8.21 -8.91
CA LYS A 66 -19.26 -7.07 -9.77
C LYS A 66 -17.97 -6.43 -9.27
N ARG A 67 -17.11 -6.01 -10.19
CA ARG A 67 -15.89 -5.25 -9.88
C ARG A 67 -16.20 -3.95 -9.15
N SER A 68 -17.32 -3.30 -9.45
CA SER A 68 -17.78 -2.08 -8.77
C SER A 68 -18.11 -2.27 -7.29
N LEU A 69 -18.26 -3.52 -6.82
CA LEU A 69 -18.49 -3.84 -5.42
C LEU A 69 -17.19 -4.17 -4.68
N GLN A 70 -16.08 -4.37 -5.39
CA GLN A 70 -14.81 -4.75 -4.79
C GLN A 70 -14.10 -3.53 -4.21
N ALA A 71 -13.25 -3.76 -3.22
CA ALA A 71 -12.29 -2.75 -2.78
C ALA A 71 -11.36 -2.39 -3.95
N VAL A 72 -11.04 -1.11 -4.05
CA VAL A 72 -10.14 -0.55 -5.05
C VAL A 72 -8.74 -0.52 -4.44
N PRO A 73 -7.82 -1.36 -4.94
CA PRO A 73 -6.47 -1.42 -4.41
C PRO A 73 -5.67 -0.18 -4.77
N LEU A 74 -4.61 0.10 -4.01
CA LEU A 74 -3.59 1.07 -4.38
C LEU A 74 -2.86 0.57 -5.64
N LYS A 75 -2.63 1.42 -6.63
CA LYS A 75 -1.94 1.01 -7.87
C LYS A 75 -0.51 0.58 -7.57
N GLU A 76 -0.20 -0.69 -7.78
CA GLU A 76 1.16 -1.21 -7.70
C GLU A 76 1.95 -0.83 -8.98
N LYS A 77 3.15 -0.27 -8.82
CA LYS A 77 4.20 -0.37 -9.83
C LYS A 77 5.03 -1.59 -9.44
N SER A 78 4.77 -2.75 -10.04
CA SER A 78 5.31 -4.02 -9.57
C SER A 78 6.79 -4.26 -9.88
N PHE A 79 7.49 -3.37 -10.57
CA PHE A 79 8.92 -3.55 -10.87
C PHE A 79 9.64 -2.22 -11.06
N VAL A 80 10.74 -2.05 -10.32
CA VAL A 80 11.80 -1.09 -10.66
C VAL A 80 12.76 -1.83 -11.60
N LYS A 81 12.89 -1.36 -12.84
CA LYS A 81 13.90 -1.89 -13.77
C LYS A 81 15.26 -1.31 -13.40
N LEU A 82 16.19 -2.17 -13.03
CA LEU A 82 17.61 -1.85 -12.87
C LEU A 82 18.36 -2.78 -13.82
N ASP A 83 19.04 -2.20 -14.81
CA ASP A 83 19.87 -2.93 -15.77
C ASP A 83 19.21 -4.17 -16.40
N ASP A 84 17.96 -4.00 -16.88
CA ASP A 84 17.11 -5.03 -17.50
C ASP A 84 16.72 -6.23 -16.60
N GLU A 85 17.20 -6.30 -15.37
CA GLU A 85 16.69 -7.19 -14.34
C GLU A 85 15.61 -6.50 -13.51
N GLY A 86 14.51 -7.22 -13.28
CA GLY A 86 13.46 -6.76 -12.39
C GLY A 86 13.92 -6.89 -10.95
N LEU A 87 14.27 -5.77 -10.30
CA LEU A 87 14.54 -5.79 -8.87
C LEU A 87 13.21 -5.82 -8.12
N GLN A 88 12.89 -6.95 -7.50
CA GLN A 88 11.77 -7.06 -6.59
C GLN A 88 12.15 -6.42 -5.25
N ILE A 89 11.38 -5.42 -4.82
CA ILE A 89 11.57 -4.82 -3.50
C ILE A 89 10.85 -5.68 -2.47
N ASP A 90 11.59 -6.16 -1.48
CA ASP A 90 11.01 -6.79 -0.29
C ASP A 90 10.38 -5.71 0.59
N THR A 91 9.07 -5.53 0.45
CA THR A 91 8.29 -4.53 1.20
C THR A 91 8.26 -4.82 2.70
N GLN A 92 8.40 -6.08 3.12
CA GLN A 92 8.46 -6.44 4.53
C GLN A 92 9.79 -5.99 5.14
N LEU A 93 10.91 -6.24 4.46
CA LEU A 93 12.22 -5.76 4.88
C LEU A 93 12.28 -4.22 4.87
N LEU A 94 11.68 -3.58 3.87
CA LEU A 94 11.58 -2.12 3.80
C LEU A 94 10.78 -1.55 4.99
N PHE A 95 9.63 -2.16 5.31
CA PHE A 95 8.83 -1.76 6.46
C PHE A 95 9.62 -1.89 7.77
N GLN A 96 10.32 -3.01 7.97
CA GLN A 96 11.19 -3.19 9.16
C GLN A 96 12.23 -2.08 9.28
N ARG A 97 12.91 -1.72 8.17
CA ARG A 97 13.89 -0.63 8.14
C ARG A 97 13.26 0.72 8.49
N LEU A 98 12.07 1.02 7.97
CA LEU A 98 11.33 2.24 8.27
C LEU A 98 10.97 2.32 9.77
N THR A 99 10.49 1.22 10.36
CA THR A 99 10.19 1.14 11.80
C THR A 99 11.42 1.37 12.65
N THR A 100 12.54 0.70 12.35
CA THR A 100 13.79 0.91 13.09
C THR A 100 14.30 2.35 12.97
N ALA A 101 14.18 2.97 11.80
CA ALA A 101 14.58 4.37 11.62
C ALA A 101 13.67 5.35 12.37
N ALA A 102 12.38 5.03 12.52
CA ALA A 102 11.43 5.84 13.26
C ALA A 102 11.61 5.76 14.79
N GLU A 103 12.05 4.61 15.33
CA GLU A 103 12.30 4.41 16.77
C GLU A 103 13.59 5.09 17.29
N VAL A 104 14.48 5.52 16.38
CA VAL A 104 15.78 6.15 16.71
C VAL A 104 15.66 7.69 16.82
N HIS A 105 14.44 8.24 16.75
CA HIS A 105 14.11 9.65 16.97
C HIS A 105 13.01 9.81 18.03
#